data_AF-A0A8J8WN13-F1
#
_entry.id   AF-A0A8J8WN13-F1
#
_cell.length_a   1.000
_cell.length_b   1.000
_cell.length_c   1.000
_cell.angle_alpha   90.00
_cell.angle_beta   90.00
_cell.angle_gamma   90.00
#
_symmetry.space_group_name_H-M   'P 1'
#
loop_
_entity.id
_entity.type
_entity.pdbx_description
1 polymer ?
#
loop_
_entity_poly.entity_id
_entity_poly.type
_entity_poly.pdbx_seq_one_letter_code
_entity_poly.pdbx_strand_id
1 'polypeptide(L)'
;MSVQHRIRHRAAVPNVDLLKDIMEVEMFPSVALNCAGEVGADWKPIEECVGSLEGQNLLHDVGVQQEQLKPPMKFVPWIIVNDVFSKDQMNECRRNLLSVWVL
;
A
#
# COMPACT_ATOMS: atom_id res chain seq x y z
N MET A 1 10.46 16.61 33.14
CA MET A 1 9.21 15.82 33.12
C MET A 1 8.62 15.92 31.73
N SER A 2 9.00 15.01 30.82
CA SER A 2 8.51 15.02 29.44
C SER A 2 7.21 14.23 29.37
N VAL A 3 6.14 14.90 28.95
CA VAL A 3 4.82 14.30 28.75
C VAL A 3 4.88 13.38 27.55
N GLN A 4 4.85 12.07 27.79
CA GLN A 4 4.54 11.06 26.78
C GLN A 4 3.15 11.35 26.21
N HIS A 5 3.10 12.02 25.06
CA HIS A 5 1.94 11.94 24.18
C HIS A 5 1.91 10.52 23.62
N ARG A 6 1.20 9.66 24.35
CA ARG A 6 0.82 8.31 23.94
C ARG A 6 -0.17 8.44 22.79
N ILE A 7 0.33 8.79 21.61
CA ILE A 7 -0.35 8.50 20.35
C ILE A 7 -0.40 6.97 20.33
N ARG A 8 -1.59 6.40 20.48
CA ARG A 8 -1.78 4.98 20.21
C ARG A 8 -1.38 4.79 18.75
N HIS A 9 -0.20 4.23 18.53
CA HIS A 9 0.17 3.69 17.23
C HIS A 9 -1.01 2.83 16.79
N ARG A 10 -1.66 3.26 15.70
CA ARG A 10 -2.51 2.43 14.86
C ARG A 10 -1.81 1.07 14.77
N ALA A 11 -2.52 -0.04 14.97
CA ALA A 11 -1.92 -1.36 14.82
C ALA A 11 -1.06 -1.35 13.55
N ALA A 12 0.26 -1.55 13.71
CA ALA A 12 1.16 -1.60 12.57
C ALA A 12 0.62 -2.68 11.64
N VAL A 13 0.30 -2.31 10.41
CA VAL A 13 -0.05 -3.28 9.38
C VAL A 13 1.28 -3.53 8.68
N PRO A 14 2.04 -4.59 9.05
CA PRO A 14 3.47 -4.66 8.75
C PRO A 14 3.75 -4.60 7.24
N ASN A 15 2.82 -5.13 6.44
CA ASN A 15 2.89 -5.11 4.97
C ASN A 15 2.67 -3.71 4.38
N VAL A 16 1.86 -2.85 5.01
CA VAL A 16 1.61 -1.47 4.53
C VAL A 16 2.81 -0.58 4.85
N ASP A 17 3.40 -0.76 6.03
CA ASP A 17 4.62 -0.06 6.42
C ASP A 17 5.79 -0.47 5.49
N LEU A 18 5.93 -1.77 5.18
CA LEU A 18 6.89 -2.28 4.19
C LEU A 18 6.72 -1.65 2.80
N LEU A 19 5.49 -1.67 2.27
CA LEU A 19 5.20 -1.16 0.92
C LEU A 19 5.43 0.35 0.82
N LYS A 20 5.10 1.10 1.87
CA LYS A 20 5.34 2.54 1.92
C LYS A 20 6.82 2.85 1.74
N ASP A 21 7.68 2.18 2.49
CA ASP A 21 9.11 2.47 2.49
C ASP A 21 9.79 1.99 1.20
N ILE A 22 9.29 0.90 0.58
CA ILE A 22 9.72 0.47 -0.77
C ILE A 22 9.31 1.49 -1.85
N MET A 23 8.11 2.08 -1.77
CA MET A 23 7.64 3.04 -2.78
C MET A 23 8.34 4.41 -2.71
N GLU A 24 9.05 4.70 -1.63
CA GLU A 24 9.83 5.95 -1.47
C GLU A 24 11.18 5.92 -2.21
N VAL A 25 11.55 4.80 -2.84
CA VAL A 25 12.82 4.61 -3.58
C VAL A 25 12.63 4.02 -4.99
N GLU A 26 13.56 4.32 -5.92
CA GLU A 26 13.49 3.81 -7.30
C GLU A 26 14.36 2.57 -7.60
N MET A 27 14.87 1.84 -6.58
CA MET A 27 15.80 0.71 -6.79
C MET A 27 15.43 -0.53 -5.97
N PHE A 28 14.83 -1.52 -6.64
CA PHE A 28 13.88 -2.44 -5.99
C PHE A 28 14.42 -3.65 -5.20
N PRO A 29 15.54 -4.33 -5.52
CA PRO A 29 15.92 -5.50 -4.70
C PRO A 29 16.57 -5.11 -3.38
N SER A 30 17.56 -4.21 -3.42
CA SER A 30 18.36 -3.87 -2.24
C SER A 30 17.59 -3.07 -1.21
N VAL A 31 16.61 -2.27 -1.64
CA VAL A 31 15.80 -1.48 -0.70
C VAL A 31 14.70 -2.32 -0.07
N ALA A 32 14.09 -3.24 -0.81
CA ALA A 32 13.07 -4.12 -0.24
C ALA A 32 13.61 -4.99 0.92
N LEU A 33 14.85 -5.47 0.83
CA LEU A 33 15.53 -6.14 1.95
C LEU A 33 15.69 -5.23 3.17
N ASN A 34 16.13 -3.99 2.98
CA ASN A 34 16.32 -3.04 4.08
C ASN A 34 14.99 -2.70 4.75
N CYS A 35 13.96 -2.38 3.96
CA CYS A 35 12.62 -2.07 4.47
C CYS A 35 12.01 -3.27 5.21
N ALA A 36 12.22 -4.50 4.73
CA ALA A 36 11.78 -5.71 5.43
C ALA A 36 12.44 -5.80 6.82
N GLY A 37 13.74 -5.49 6.92
CA GLY A 37 14.45 -5.40 8.20
C GLY A 37 13.89 -4.33 9.14
N GLU A 38 13.55 -3.15 8.62
CA GLU A 38 13.02 -2.02 9.40
C GLU A 38 11.66 -2.31 10.04
N VAL A 39 10.79 -3.06 9.33
CA VAL A 39 9.46 -3.44 9.84
C VAL A 39 9.43 -4.81 10.52
N GLY A 40 10.56 -5.53 10.58
CA GLY A 40 10.66 -6.86 11.19
C GLY A 40 10.03 -7.98 10.36
N ALA A 41 9.93 -7.81 9.03
CA ALA A 41 9.47 -8.84 8.10
C ALA A 41 10.64 -9.74 7.65
N ASP A 42 10.37 -11.04 7.46
CA ASP A 42 11.35 -11.96 6.86
C ASP A 42 11.41 -11.75 5.35
N TRP A 43 12.57 -11.34 4.84
CA TRP A 43 12.78 -11.07 3.41
C TRP A 43 12.71 -12.34 2.56
N LYS A 44 13.25 -13.45 3.07
CA LYS A 44 13.42 -14.67 2.28
C LYS A 44 12.12 -15.20 1.65
N PRO A 45 11.02 -15.39 2.40
CA PRO A 45 9.76 -15.84 1.80
C PRO A 45 9.16 -14.82 0.82
N ILE A 46 9.42 -13.52 1.01
CA ILE A 46 8.96 -12.46 0.09
C ILE A 46 9.73 -12.56 -1.23
N GLU A 47 11.05 -12.67 -1.18
CA GLU A 47 11.93 -12.83 -2.34
C GLU A 47 11.57 -14.09 -3.15
N GLU A 48 11.36 -15.22 -2.46
CA GLU A 48 10.94 -16.47 -3.09
C GLU A 48 9.55 -16.33 -3.74
N CYS A 49 8.61 -15.65 -3.09
CA CYS A 49 7.27 -15.40 -3.62
C CYS A 49 7.30 -14.56 -4.91
N VAL A 50 8.09 -13.49 -4.97
CA VAL A 50 8.20 -12.59 -6.13
C VAL A 50 8.59 -13.34 -7.42
N GLY A 51 9.46 -14.35 -7.31
CA GLY A 51 9.88 -15.18 -8.45
C GLY A 51 9.00 -16.41 -8.73
N SER A 52 8.00 -16.68 -7.89
CA SER A 52 7.22 -17.92 -7.92
C SER A 52 5.98 -17.87 -8.82
N LEU A 53 5.36 -19.03 -9.05
CA LEU A 53 4.02 -19.12 -9.64
C LEU A 53 2.95 -18.50 -8.73
N GLU A 54 3.10 -18.62 -7.41
CA GLU A 54 2.19 -17.98 -6.46
C GLU A 54 2.18 -16.46 -6.64
N GLY A 55 3.35 -15.82 -6.69
CA GLY A 55 3.49 -14.39 -6.95
C GLY A 55 2.89 -13.97 -8.29
N GLN A 56 3.06 -14.78 -9.34
CA GLN A 56 2.44 -14.52 -10.65
C GLN A 56 0.91 -14.60 -10.60
N ASN A 57 0.35 -15.58 -9.90
CA ASN A 57 -1.10 -15.72 -9.73
C ASN A 57 -1.68 -14.56 -8.91
N LEU A 58 -1.01 -14.15 -7.84
CA LEU A 58 -1.42 -12.99 -7.04
C LEU A 58 -1.43 -11.71 -7.89
N LEU A 59 -0.43 -11.51 -8.75
CA LEU A 59 -0.39 -10.38 -9.68
C LEU A 59 -1.52 -10.44 -10.72
N HIS A 60 -1.82 -11.64 -11.23
CA HIS A 60 -2.94 -11.86 -12.15
C HIS A 60 -4.28 -11.50 -11.48
N ASP A 61 -4.52 -11.98 -10.27
CA ASP A 61 -5.76 -11.75 -9.53
C ASP A 61 -6.00 -10.25 -9.28
N VAL A 62 -4.96 -9.51 -8.92
CA VAL A 62 -5.03 -8.04 -8.78
C VAL A 62 -5.32 -7.37 -10.12
N GLY A 63 -4.73 -7.85 -11.22
CA GLY A 63 -5.03 -7.36 -12.57
C GLY A 63 -6.49 -7.56 -12.96
N VAL A 64 -7.05 -8.74 -12.70
CA VAL A 64 -8.48 -9.04 -12.93
C VAL A 64 -9.38 -8.12 -12.10
N GLN A 65 -9.03 -7.86 -10.84
CA GLN A 65 -9.78 -6.91 -10.00
C GLN A 65 -9.73 -5.48 -10.56
N GLN A 66 -8.56 -5.04 -11.06
CA GLN A 66 -8.41 -3.72 -11.67
C GLN A 66 -9.21 -3.56 -12.96
N GLU A 67 -9.28 -4.60 -13.80
CA GLU A 67 -10.07 -4.60 -15.04
C GLU A 67 -11.57 -4.47 -14.78
N GLN A 68 -12.05 -4.94 -13.63
CA GLN A 68 -13.46 -4.90 -13.24
C GLN A 68 -13.91 -3.54 -12.67
N LEU A 69 -12.99 -2.59 -12.46
CA LEU A 69 -13.29 -1.28 -11.88
C LEU A 69 -14.30 -0.49 -12.74
N LYS A 70 -15.23 0.19 -12.06
CA LYS A 70 -16.22 1.07 -12.67
C LYS A 70 -16.12 2.47 -12.06
N PRO A 71 -15.75 3.50 -12.86
CA PRO A 71 -15.32 3.44 -14.25
C PRO A 71 -13.94 2.78 -14.39
N PRO A 72 -13.56 2.33 -15.61
CA PRO A 72 -12.24 1.78 -15.85
C PRO A 72 -11.14 2.75 -15.43
N MET A 73 -10.10 2.23 -14.76
CA MET A 73 -8.95 3.00 -14.33
C MET A 73 -8.22 3.62 -15.53
N LYS A 74 -7.88 4.91 -15.44
CA LYS A 74 -7.21 5.65 -16.53
C LYS A 74 -5.80 6.14 -16.20
N PHE A 75 -5.45 6.17 -14.92
CA PHE A 75 -4.16 6.62 -14.43
C PHE A 75 -3.99 6.16 -12.98
N VAL A 76 -2.76 6.23 -12.47
CA VAL A 76 -2.42 6.00 -11.07
C VAL A 76 -2.02 7.31 -10.38
N PRO A 77 -2.32 7.50 -9.08
CA PRO A 77 -3.12 6.62 -8.23
C PRO A 77 -4.63 6.70 -8.56
N TRP A 78 -5.32 5.55 -8.45
CA TRP A 78 -6.78 5.43 -8.61
C TRP A 78 -7.42 5.07 -7.27
N ILE A 79 -8.03 6.05 -6.61
CA ILE A 79 -8.48 5.92 -5.21
C ILE A 79 -10.00 5.75 -5.17
N ILE A 80 -10.46 4.67 -4.52
CA ILE A 80 -11.87 4.34 -4.32
C ILE A 80 -12.15 4.34 -2.82
N VAL A 81 -13.23 5.00 -2.42
CA VAL A 81 -13.66 5.11 -1.02
C VAL A 81 -15.05 4.52 -0.91
N ASN A 82 -15.26 3.57 0.01
CA ASN A 82 -16.54 2.88 0.21
C ASN A 82 -17.09 2.27 -1.10
N ASP A 83 -16.22 1.62 -1.88
CA ASP A 83 -16.56 0.94 -3.15
C ASP A 83 -17.16 1.82 -4.25
N VAL A 84 -17.13 3.16 -4.08
CA VAL A 84 -17.64 4.12 -5.05
C VAL A 84 -16.51 5.01 -5.56
N PHE A 85 -16.35 5.08 -6.88
CA PHE A 85 -15.43 6.01 -7.50
C PHE A 85 -16.03 7.42 -7.59
N SER A 86 -15.34 8.40 -7.03
CA SER A 86 -15.61 9.82 -7.20
C SER A 86 -14.31 10.55 -7.51
N LYS A 87 -14.32 11.34 -8.58
CA LYS A 87 -13.16 12.15 -8.98
C LYS A 87 -12.79 13.18 -7.90
N ASP A 88 -13.80 13.75 -7.23
CA ASP A 88 -13.60 14.75 -6.20
C ASP A 88 -12.99 14.13 -4.94
N GLN A 89 -13.54 13.00 -4.48
CA GLN A 89 -12.97 12.27 -3.34
C GLN A 89 -11.55 11.79 -3.64
N MET A 90 -11.29 11.27 -4.85
CA MET A 90 -9.93 10.90 -5.25
C MET A 90 -8.98 12.10 -5.21
N ASN A 91 -9.41 13.27 -5.69
CA ASN A 91 -8.60 14.49 -5.64
C ASN A 91 -8.35 14.97 -4.20
N GLU A 92 -9.33 14.84 -3.31
CA GLU A 92 -9.18 15.12 -1.89
C GLU A 92 -8.22 14.15 -1.22
N CYS A 93 -8.41 12.83 -1.42
CA CYS A 93 -7.52 11.80 -0.89
C CYS A 93 -6.06 12.03 -1.32
N ARG A 94 -5.83 12.43 -2.57
CA ARG A 94 -4.49 12.75 -3.09
C ARG A 94 -3.83 13.93 -2.39
N ARG A 95 -4.61 14.90 -1.91
CA ARG A 95 -4.08 16.07 -1.17
C ARG A 95 -3.93 15.76 0.32
N ASN A 96 -4.94 15.14 0.91
CA ASN A 96 -4.98 14.78 2.31
C ASN A 96 -5.88 13.54 2.48
N LEU A 97 -5.26 12.36 2.59
CA LEU A 97 -6.00 11.11 2.76
C LEU A 97 -6.92 11.13 3.99
N LEU A 98 -6.55 11.87 5.05
CA LEU A 98 -7.32 11.95 6.29
C LEU A 98 -8.55 12.86 6.17
N SER A 99 -8.63 13.77 5.19
CA SER A 99 -9.77 14.69 5.07
C SER A 99 -11.04 14.03 4.55
N VAL A 100 -10.96 12.79 4.05
CA VAL A 100 -12.08 12.06 3.42
C VAL A 100 -12.64 10.98 4.36
N TRP A 101 -12.10 10.85 5.58
CA TRP A 101 -12.63 9.97 6.61
C TRP A 101 -13.86 10.63 7.27
N VAL A 102 -15.04 10.28 6.78
CA VAL A 102 -16.31 10.57 7.45
C VAL A 102 -16.55 9.47 8.50
N LEU A 103 -16.61 9.84 9.78
CA LEU A 103 -17.16 9.01 10.86
C LEU A 103 -18.68 9.02 10.82
#